data_AF-A0A7J6TV74-F1
#
_entry.id   AF-A0A7J6TV74-F1
#
_cell.length_a   1.000
_cell.length_b   1.000
_cell.length_c   1.000
_cell.angle_alpha   90.00
_cell.angle_beta   90.00
_cell.angle_gamma   90.00
#
_symmetry.space_group_name_H-M   'P 1'
#
loop_
_entity.id
_entity.type
_entity.pdbx_description
1 polymer ?
#
loop_
_entity_poly.entity_id
_entity_poly.type
_entity_poly.pdbx_seq_one_letter_code
_entity_poly.pdbx_strand_id
1 'polypeptide(L)'
;DCKFRAASDSVLSLVYDIAQEHDRGEKIVSTIESVCRDKTELTVSTSAWKARMRRAQGTTFNGLGVLVPYDKHTEVGYRELPVSSKALKGILDKIRDAPPAERDTSKLDEIFTWTNIGNDEGDFGMGLELGQDLFCADKPGVTPVFTKPLTTILRNAYNLLGRKAFVPVLEEHTQWRVSQFQELGEKCAGLAAGCLALQKNSLSMSNAKVFASTLGTVSVLIGGMYIGNYGFAARKKRYKDEDLPTERKRRRIFDEIAASWDYKVRLDEYLMGITRWRRQLIANAEGDVLEVAVGTGRNFQFYNAKQVASVTAIDFSRRMLETAESKRHLVDPIPLHLKSGNCSSMKEFPDKAFDTVQRKHFGATYYIVCEAHPESEDSEGAADTVEEDRVAA
;
A
#
# COMPACT_ATOMS: atom_id res chain seq x y z
N ASP A 1 -13.49 -3.43 -17.12
CA ASP A 1 -12.26 -2.79 -16.60
C ASP A 1 -12.26 -2.95 -15.07
N CYS A 2 -11.34 -2.33 -14.33
CA CYS A 2 -11.31 -2.36 -12.85
C CYS A 2 -12.00 -1.15 -12.20
N LYS A 3 -12.69 -0.31 -12.99
CA LYS A 3 -13.23 0.97 -12.51
C LYS A 3 -14.55 0.77 -11.76
N PHE A 4 -14.62 1.31 -10.55
CA PHE A 4 -15.85 1.44 -9.80
C PHE A 4 -16.55 2.74 -10.19
N ARG A 5 -17.86 2.66 -10.41
CA ARG A 5 -18.71 3.80 -10.73
C ARG A 5 -19.78 3.89 -9.64
N ALA A 6 -19.94 5.06 -9.06
CA ALA A 6 -20.96 5.27 -8.03
C ALA A 6 -22.35 5.17 -8.66
N ALA A 7 -23.14 4.22 -8.16
CA ALA A 7 -24.50 3.98 -8.63
C ALA A 7 -25.52 4.67 -7.69
N SER A 8 -25.41 4.45 -6.38
CA SER A 8 -26.20 5.15 -5.36
C SER A 8 -25.54 5.06 -3.99
N ASP A 9 -25.84 6.01 -3.12
CA ASP A 9 -25.54 6.00 -1.68
C ASP A 9 -26.47 5.03 -0.91
N SER A 10 -27.56 4.57 -1.53
CA SER A 10 -28.54 3.64 -0.96
C SER A 10 -28.81 2.44 -1.87
N VAL A 11 -28.70 1.23 -1.32
CA VAL A 11 -29.10 -0.01 -2.02
C VAL A 11 -30.60 0.00 -2.33
N LEU A 12 -31.43 0.54 -1.42
CA LEU A 12 -32.88 0.56 -1.61
C LEU A 12 -33.27 1.44 -2.80
N SER A 13 -32.71 2.65 -2.89
CA SER A 13 -33.00 3.56 -4.00
C SER A 13 -32.50 3.00 -5.33
N LEU A 14 -31.34 2.33 -5.34
CA LEU A 14 -30.79 1.71 -6.54
C LEU A 14 -31.63 0.51 -7.01
N VAL A 15 -32.06 -0.34 -6.07
CA VAL A 15 -32.94 -1.48 -6.40
C VAL A 15 -34.30 -0.98 -6.91
N TYR A 16 -34.83 0.08 -6.30
CA TYR A 16 -36.07 0.71 -6.75
C TYR A 16 -35.94 1.24 -8.19
N ASP A 17 -34.90 2.03 -8.46
CA ASP A 17 -34.60 2.59 -9.79
C ASP A 17 -34.44 1.50 -10.86
N ILE A 18 -33.62 0.47 -10.58
CA ILE A 18 -33.44 -0.68 -11.49
C ILE A 18 -34.76 -1.43 -11.71
N ALA A 19 -35.59 -1.58 -10.67
CA ALA A 19 -36.87 -2.27 -10.80
C ALA A 19 -37.88 -1.46 -11.62
N GLN A 20 -37.85 -0.13 -11.57
CA GLN A 20 -38.72 0.71 -12.41
C GLN A 20 -38.43 0.55 -13.90
N GLU A 21 -37.17 0.34 -14.27
CA GLU A 21 -36.78 0.15 -15.67
C GLU A 21 -36.91 -1.30 -16.18
N HIS A 22 -37.25 -2.24 -15.30
CA HIS A 22 -37.29 -3.67 -15.61
C HIS A 22 -38.72 -4.14 -15.93
N ASP A 23 -38.90 -4.87 -17.04
CA ASP A 23 -40.20 -5.35 -17.55
C ASP A 23 -41.02 -6.20 -16.56
N ARG A 24 -40.38 -6.72 -15.51
CA ARG A 24 -41.01 -7.53 -14.45
C ARG A 24 -40.92 -6.90 -13.05
N GLY A 25 -40.54 -5.63 -12.97
CA GLY A 25 -40.25 -4.95 -11.72
C GLY A 25 -41.46 -4.39 -10.97
N GLU A 26 -42.64 -4.32 -11.59
CA GLU A 26 -43.85 -3.72 -10.99
C GLU A 26 -44.17 -4.22 -9.58
N LYS A 27 -44.08 -5.54 -9.34
CA LYS A 27 -44.34 -6.11 -8.01
C LYS A 27 -43.30 -5.68 -6.97
N ILE A 28 -42.05 -5.50 -7.40
CA ILE A 28 -40.95 -5.07 -6.52
C ILE A 28 -41.16 -3.60 -6.17
N VAL A 29 -41.43 -2.76 -7.18
CA VAL A 29 -41.76 -1.33 -7.01
C VAL A 29 -42.93 -1.15 -6.05
N SER A 30 -44.05 -1.83 -6.28
CA SER A 30 -45.25 -1.73 -5.42
C SER A 30 -44.98 -2.18 -3.98
N THR A 31 -44.16 -3.22 -3.80
CA THR A 31 -43.77 -3.71 -2.47
C THR A 31 -42.92 -2.67 -1.75
N ILE A 32 -41.90 -2.13 -2.42
CA ILE A 32 -41.01 -1.10 -1.85
C ILE A 32 -41.83 0.13 -1.45
N GLU A 33 -42.72 0.61 -2.30
CA GLU A 33 -43.57 1.78 -1.99
C GLU A 33 -44.54 1.54 -0.83
N SER A 34 -44.99 0.30 -0.64
CA SER A 34 -45.90 -0.04 0.47
C SER A 34 -45.21 -0.09 1.83
N VAL A 35 -43.91 -0.40 1.85
CA VAL A 35 -43.11 -0.58 3.09
C VAL A 35 -42.28 0.67 3.40
N CYS A 36 -41.88 1.43 2.38
CA CYS A 36 -41.07 2.63 2.52
C CYS A 36 -41.92 3.79 3.06
N ARG A 37 -41.63 4.25 4.28
CA ARG A 37 -42.37 5.34 4.94
C ARG A 37 -42.00 6.71 4.39
N ASP A 38 -40.74 6.90 4.01
CA ASP A 38 -40.23 8.15 3.45
C ASP A 38 -39.80 7.93 1.99
N LYS A 39 -40.64 8.38 1.06
CA LYS A 39 -40.38 8.21 -0.38
C LYS A 39 -39.15 8.98 -0.87
N THR A 40 -38.64 9.95 -0.11
CA THR A 40 -37.40 10.66 -0.50
C THR A 40 -36.19 9.73 -0.49
N GLU A 41 -36.21 8.65 0.31
CA GLU A 41 -35.16 7.62 0.34
C GLU A 41 -35.09 6.77 -0.94
N LEU A 42 -36.12 6.82 -1.80
CA LEU A 42 -36.17 6.09 -3.07
C LEU A 42 -35.45 6.83 -4.21
N THR A 43 -35.04 8.08 -3.99
CA THR A 43 -34.33 8.87 -5.00
C THR A 43 -32.87 8.46 -5.05
N VAL A 44 -32.37 8.07 -6.24
CA VAL A 44 -30.96 7.78 -6.45
C VAL A 44 -30.13 9.05 -6.19
N SER A 45 -29.14 8.91 -5.30
CA SER A 45 -28.22 9.99 -4.94
C SER A 45 -26.80 9.45 -4.86
N THR A 46 -25.85 10.26 -5.29
CA THR A 46 -24.40 10.01 -5.14
C THR A 46 -23.72 11.16 -4.41
N SER A 47 -24.50 11.93 -3.65
CA SER A 47 -24.03 13.12 -2.95
C SER A 47 -23.01 12.77 -1.85
N ALA A 48 -23.21 11.67 -1.13
CA ALA A 48 -22.28 11.20 -0.10
C ALA A 48 -21.00 10.69 -0.75
N TRP A 49 -21.10 9.94 -1.85
CA TRP A 49 -19.94 9.56 -2.65
C TRP A 49 -19.13 10.78 -3.13
N LYS A 50 -19.78 11.78 -3.73
CA LYS A 50 -19.12 13.02 -4.19
C LYS A 50 -18.46 13.76 -3.03
N ALA A 51 -19.13 13.85 -1.89
CA ALA A 51 -18.57 14.47 -0.68
C ALA A 51 -17.34 13.72 -0.15
N ARG A 52 -17.38 12.38 -0.17
CA ARG A 52 -16.25 11.52 0.20
C ARG A 52 -15.07 11.69 -0.76
N MET A 53 -15.32 11.74 -2.07
CA MET A 53 -14.27 11.92 -3.08
C MET A 53 -13.59 13.28 -2.99
N ARG A 54 -14.31 14.36 -2.62
CA ARG A 54 -13.68 15.67 -2.34
C ARG A 54 -12.69 15.67 -1.18
N ARG A 55 -12.75 14.66 -0.30
CA ARG A 55 -11.83 14.48 0.83
C ARG A 55 -10.70 13.49 0.51
N ALA A 56 -10.79 12.76 -0.59
CA ALA A 56 -9.76 11.80 -0.96
C ALA A 56 -8.46 12.54 -1.31
N GLN A 57 -7.34 12.05 -0.81
CA GLN A 57 -6.03 12.62 -1.04
C GLN A 57 -5.42 12.19 -2.38
N GLY A 58 -5.66 10.93 -2.76
CA GLY A 58 -5.08 10.32 -3.97
C GLY A 58 -6.10 9.69 -4.89
N THR A 59 -5.69 9.41 -6.13
CA THR A 59 -6.50 8.68 -7.12
C THR A 59 -5.91 7.32 -7.39
N THR A 60 -6.77 6.33 -7.59
CA THR A 60 -6.38 4.94 -7.85
C THR A 60 -6.93 4.46 -9.18
N PHE A 61 -6.35 3.41 -9.75
CA PHE A 61 -6.78 2.80 -11.01
C PHE A 61 -8.24 2.38 -10.98
N ASN A 62 -8.73 1.87 -9.85
CA ASN A 62 -10.14 1.50 -9.68
C ASN A 62 -11.09 2.71 -9.51
N GLY A 63 -10.58 3.94 -9.37
CA GLY A 63 -11.41 5.13 -9.18
C GLY A 63 -12.01 5.28 -7.79
N LEU A 64 -11.61 4.43 -6.83
CA LEU A 64 -12.03 4.57 -5.44
C LEU A 64 -11.25 5.68 -4.72
N GLY A 65 -10.05 6.03 -5.16
CA GLY A 65 -9.20 7.01 -4.51
C GLY A 65 -8.78 6.64 -3.08
N VAL A 66 -7.88 7.43 -2.54
CA VAL A 66 -7.28 7.20 -1.22
C VAL A 66 -7.94 8.13 -0.22
N LEU A 67 -8.60 7.56 0.78
CA LEU A 67 -9.11 8.32 1.92
C LEU A 67 -8.52 7.74 3.20
N VAL A 68 -7.67 8.51 3.86
CA VAL A 68 -6.95 8.15 5.09
C VAL A 68 -6.98 9.34 6.06
N PRO A 69 -6.72 9.12 7.37
CA PRO A 69 -6.39 10.21 8.27
C PRO A 69 -5.23 11.02 7.69
N TYR A 70 -5.43 12.31 7.52
CA TYR A 70 -4.46 13.23 6.93
C TYR A 70 -4.52 14.55 7.70
N ASP A 71 -3.38 14.94 8.25
CA ASP A 71 -3.23 16.21 8.95
C ASP A 71 -2.70 17.26 7.95
N LYS A 72 -3.52 18.27 7.67
CA LYS A 72 -3.19 19.32 6.72
C LYS A 72 -2.09 20.28 7.22
N HIS A 73 -1.81 20.32 8.52
CA HIS A 73 -0.81 21.22 9.08
C HIS A 73 0.59 20.61 9.05
N THR A 74 0.67 19.31 9.29
CA THR A 74 1.94 18.56 9.26
C THR A 74 2.17 17.87 7.92
N GLU A 75 1.14 17.83 7.05
CA GLU A 75 1.11 17.13 5.77
C GLU A 75 1.35 15.62 5.89
N VAL A 76 1.15 15.06 7.08
CA VAL A 76 1.31 13.63 7.35
C VAL A 76 0.00 12.89 7.11
N GLY A 77 0.08 11.63 6.67
CA GLY A 77 -1.00 10.68 6.43
C GLY A 77 -1.05 10.17 5.00
N TYR A 78 -0.63 10.99 4.03
CA TYR A 78 -0.60 10.67 2.61
C TYR A 78 0.48 11.47 1.90
N ARG A 79 1.23 10.79 1.03
CA ARG A 79 2.07 11.39 0.00
C ARG A 79 1.80 10.70 -1.33
N GLU A 80 2.04 11.42 -2.42
CA GLU A 80 1.88 10.89 -3.77
C GLU A 80 2.93 9.82 -4.08
N LEU A 81 2.62 8.94 -5.04
CA LEU A 81 3.62 8.03 -5.61
C LEU A 81 4.69 8.84 -6.37
N PRO A 82 5.96 8.40 -6.41
CA PRO A 82 7.05 9.10 -7.11
C PRO A 82 6.90 9.10 -8.63
N VAL A 83 5.80 8.52 -9.15
CA VAL A 83 5.48 8.42 -10.57
C VAL A 83 3.99 8.73 -10.78
N SER A 84 3.67 9.35 -11.91
CA SER A 84 2.27 9.57 -12.29
C SER A 84 1.53 8.24 -12.50
N SER A 85 0.20 8.24 -12.35
CA SER A 85 -0.64 7.05 -12.62
C SER A 85 -0.44 6.48 -14.03
N LYS A 86 -0.17 7.34 -15.03
CA LYS A 86 0.13 6.91 -16.41
C LYS A 86 1.49 6.19 -16.49
N ALA A 87 2.51 6.72 -15.82
CA ALA A 87 3.83 6.11 -15.77
C ALA A 87 3.81 4.78 -14.99
N LEU A 88 3.15 4.75 -13.83
CA LEU A 88 2.95 3.52 -13.05
C LEU A 88 2.27 2.44 -13.89
N LYS A 89 1.18 2.80 -14.58
CA LYS A 89 0.47 1.85 -15.45
C LYS A 89 1.40 1.29 -16.53
N GLY A 90 2.23 2.14 -17.16
CA GLY A 90 3.21 1.70 -18.15
C GLY A 90 4.28 0.75 -17.60
N ILE A 91 4.76 0.99 -16.36
CA ILE A 91 5.69 0.08 -15.66
C ILE A 91 5.03 -1.27 -15.41
N LEU A 92 3.81 -1.26 -14.85
CA LEU A 92 3.09 -2.48 -14.50
C LEU A 92 2.65 -3.28 -15.73
N ASP A 93 2.23 -2.61 -16.81
CA ASP A 93 1.90 -3.27 -18.08
C ASP A 93 3.14 -3.99 -18.65
N LYS A 94 4.31 -3.33 -18.66
CA LYS A 94 5.57 -3.95 -19.11
C LYS A 94 5.95 -5.18 -18.28
N ILE A 95 5.86 -5.10 -16.96
CA ILE A 95 6.18 -6.24 -16.07
C ILE A 95 5.20 -7.39 -16.27
N ARG A 96 3.90 -7.09 -16.37
CA ARG A 96 2.85 -8.12 -16.52
C ARG A 96 3.01 -8.88 -17.84
N ASP A 97 3.22 -8.14 -18.92
CA ASP A 97 3.19 -8.68 -20.28
C ASP A 97 4.52 -9.35 -20.68
N ALA A 98 5.60 -9.12 -19.92
CA ALA A 98 6.88 -9.78 -20.12
C ALA A 98 6.87 -11.26 -19.66
N PRO A 99 7.58 -12.15 -20.37
CA PRO A 99 7.82 -13.53 -19.93
C PRO A 99 8.48 -13.57 -18.54
N PRO A 100 8.19 -14.57 -17.69
CA PRO A 100 8.71 -14.61 -16.32
C PRO A 100 10.24 -14.42 -16.18
N ALA A 101 11.03 -14.90 -17.15
CA ALA A 101 12.50 -14.78 -17.14
C ALA A 101 13.02 -13.37 -17.49
N GLU A 102 12.19 -12.52 -18.10
CA GLU A 102 12.56 -11.19 -18.62
C GLU A 102 11.92 -10.04 -17.83
N ARG A 103 11.20 -10.34 -16.74
CA ARG A 103 10.54 -9.34 -15.92
C ARG A 103 11.55 -8.50 -15.15
N ASP A 104 11.69 -7.24 -15.53
CA ASP A 104 12.43 -6.24 -14.77
C ASP A 104 11.52 -5.54 -13.76
N THR A 105 11.67 -5.87 -12.47
CA THR A 105 10.92 -5.26 -11.38
C THR A 105 11.60 -4.05 -10.76
N SER A 106 12.80 -3.65 -11.21
CA SER A 106 13.65 -2.68 -10.51
C SER A 106 12.93 -1.36 -10.22
N LYS A 107 12.18 -0.83 -11.20
CA LYS A 107 11.40 0.40 -11.02
C LYS A 107 10.21 0.22 -10.07
N LEU A 108 9.57 -0.95 -10.09
CA LEU A 108 8.51 -1.24 -9.14
C LEU A 108 9.06 -1.40 -7.72
N ASP A 109 10.22 -2.03 -7.58
CA ASP A 109 10.91 -2.21 -6.31
C ASP A 109 11.34 -0.86 -5.72
N GLU A 110 11.79 0.08 -6.55
CA GLU A 110 12.05 1.46 -6.15
C GLU A 110 10.79 2.14 -5.60
N ILE A 111 9.68 2.12 -6.35
CA ILE A 111 8.40 2.70 -5.92
C ILE A 111 7.92 2.03 -4.62
N PHE A 112 8.00 0.71 -4.54
CA PHE A 112 7.66 -0.05 -3.33
C PHE A 112 8.49 0.42 -2.14
N THR A 113 9.76 0.72 -2.36
CA THR A 113 10.61 1.24 -1.29
C THR A 113 10.18 2.63 -0.84
N TRP A 114 9.86 3.52 -1.77
CA TRP A 114 9.27 4.83 -1.45
C TRP A 114 7.96 4.71 -0.66
N THR A 115 7.10 3.73 -0.97
CA THR A 115 5.87 3.51 -0.19
C THR A 115 6.13 3.07 1.24
N ASN A 116 7.18 2.29 1.45
CA ASN A 116 7.59 1.97 2.80
C ASN A 116 8.14 3.22 3.50
N ILE A 117 8.81 4.15 2.79
CA ILE A 117 9.27 5.43 3.36
C ILE A 117 8.07 6.20 3.90
N GLY A 118 7.04 6.32 3.06
CA GLY A 118 5.77 6.89 3.49
C GLY A 118 5.24 6.22 4.76
N ASN A 119 5.21 4.88 4.80
CA ASN A 119 4.71 4.16 5.99
C ASN A 119 5.46 4.53 7.29
N ASP A 120 6.79 4.62 7.28
CA ASP A 120 7.53 4.96 8.51
C ASP A 120 7.32 6.41 8.93
N GLU A 121 7.17 7.30 7.96
CA GLU A 121 6.93 8.73 8.16
C GLU A 121 5.46 9.04 8.51
N GLY A 122 4.58 8.04 8.47
CA GLY A 122 3.16 8.15 8.82
C GLY A 122 2.22 8.28 7.63
N ASP A 123 2.76 8.31 6.40
CA ASP A 123 2.03 8.43 5.15
C ASP A 123 1.51 7.09 4.61
N PHE A 124 0.72 6.42 5.44
CA PHE A 124 0.18 5.10 5.13
C PHE A 124 -0.70 5.08 3.87
N GLY A 125 -1.25 6.23 3.47
CA GLY A 125 -2.05 6.38 2.27
C GLY A 125 -1.30 6.07 0.98
N MET A 126 0.02 6.29 0.93
CA MET A 126 0.85 6.00 -0.23
C MET A 126 0.92 4.49 -0.52
N GLY A 127 1.11 3.68 0.54
CA GLY A 127 1.08 2.22 0.43
C GLY A 127 -0.32 1.67 0.09
N LEU A 128 -1.37 2.33 0.59
CA LEU A 128 -2.75 1.99 0.21
C LEU A 128 -3.00 2.24 -1.28
N GLU A 129 -2.49 3.35 -1.83
CA GLU A 129 -2.59 3.67 -3.26
C GLU A 129 -1.92 2.61 -4.14
N LEU A 130 -0.61 2.39 -3.94
CA LEU A 130 0.15 1.45 -4.75
C LEU A 130 -0.45 0.04 -4.67
N GLY A 131 -0.87 -0.37 -3.47
CA GLY A 131 -1.54 -1.65 -3.28
C GLY A 131 -2.83 -1.79 -4.10
N GLN A 132 -3.69 -0.77 -4.11
CA GLN A 132 -4.91 -0.79 -4.92
C GLN A 132 -4.61 -0.79 -6.42
N ASP A 133 -3.55 -0.10 -6.85
CA ASP A 133 -3.16 -0.03 -8.25
C ASP A 133 -2.53 -1.34 -8.75
N LEU A 134 -1.69 -1.97 -7.93
CA LEU A 134 -1.19 -3.33 -8.17
C LEU A 134 -2.33 -4.34 -8.29
N PHE A 135 -3.35 -4.23 -7.43
CA PHE A 135 -4.53 -5.09 -7.48
C PHE A 135 -5.21 -5.04 -8.86
N CYS A 136 -5.25 -3.84 -9.43
CA CYS A 136 -5.91 -3.50 -10.70
C CYS A 136 -5.06 -3.79 -11.95
N ALA A 137 -3.76 -3.97 -11.79
CA ALA A 137 -2.84 -4.15 -12.91
C ALA A 137 -2.86 -5.58 -13.48
N ASP A 138 -3.12 -6.57 -12.63
CA ASP A 138 -3.34 -7.95 -13.05
C ASP A 138 -4.62 -8.09 -13.89
N LYS A 139 -4.58 -8.88 -14.96
CA LYS A 139 -5.71 -9.09 -15.88
C LYS A 139 -6.17 -10.56 -15.85
N PRO A 140 -7.48 -10.84 -15.94
CA PRO A 140 -7.98 -12.20 -16.13
C PRO A 140 -7.33 -12.87 -17.35
N GLY A 141 -7.07 -14.17 -17.26
CA GLY A 141 -6.42 -14.97 -18.31
C GLY A 141 -4.89 -14.98 -18.28
N VAL A 142 -4.26 -14.21 -17.39
CA VAL A 142 -2.82 -14.27 -17.13
C VAL A 142 -2.61 -14.62 -15.66
N THR A 143 -1.63 -15.47 -15.36
CA THR A 143 -1.25 -15.75 -13.96
C THR A 143 -0.89 -14.43 -13.26
N PRO A 144 -1.54 -14.10 -12.12
CA PRO A 144 -1.28 -12.86 -11.39
C PRO A 144 0.20 -12.66 -11.10
N VAL A 145 0.75 -11.51 -11.50
CA VAL A 145 2.17 -11.19 -11.38
C VAL A 145 2.45 -10.47 -10.07
N PHE A 146 1.51 -9.64 -9.62
CA PHE A 146 1.72 -8.72 -8.51
C PHE A 146 1.21 -9.22 -7.17
N THR A 147 0.70 -10.46 -7.08
CA THR A 147 0.11 -11.02 -5.85
C THR A 147 0.98 -10.81 -4.62
N LYS A 148 2.28 -11.13 -4.70
CA LYS A 148 3.19 -10.98 -3.55
C LYS A 148 3.35 -9.51 -3.12
N PRO A 149 3.83 -8.57 -3.96
CA PRO A 149 3.98 -7.18 -3.54
C PRO A 149 2.64 -6.54 -3.13
N LEU A 150 1.54 -6.85 -3.83
CA LEU A 150 0.19 -6.45 -3.47
C LEU A 150 -0.21 -6.86 -2.04
N THR A 151 -0.07 -8.14 -1.71
CA THR A 151 -0.50 -8.65 -0.40
C THR A 151 0.32 -8.00 0.71
N THR A 152 1.64 -7.87 0.53
CA THR A 152 2.52 -7.25 1.51
C THR A 152 2.15 -5.79 1.77
N ILE A 153 2.00 -4.98 0.72
CA ILE A 153 1.79 -3.54 0.88
C ILE A 153 0.42 -3.21 1.46
N LEU A 154 -0.64 -3.89 0.98
CA LEU A 154 -1.99 -3.66 1.50
C LEU A 154 -2.14 -4.20 2.92
N ARG A 155 -1.50 -5.34 3.26
CA ARG A 155 -1.48 -5.85 4.63
C ARG A 155 -0.85 -4.82 5.58
N ASN A 156 0.27 -4.23 5.19
CA ASN A 156 0.96 -3.21 5.99
C ASN A 156 0.10 -1.96 6.12
N ALA A 157 -0.38 -1.40 5.01
CA ALA A 157 -1.24 -0.22 5.00
C ALA A 157 -2.50 -0.42 5.85
N TYR A 158 -3.19 -1.56 5.71
CA TYR A 158 -4.36 -1.87 6.53
C TYR A 158 -4.02 -2.05 8.00
N ASN A 159 -2.87 -2.61 8.37
CA ASN A 159 -2.50 -2.71 9.78
C ASN A 159 -2.20 -1.33 10.38
N LEU A 160 -1.43 -0.50 9.68
CA LEU A 160 -0.99 0.83 10.11
C LEU A 160 -2.15 1.83 10.19
N LEU A 161 -3.08 1.77 9.23
CA LEU A 161 -4.31 2.58 9.24
C LEU A 161 -5.32 2.12 10.31
N GLY A 162 -5.05 1.03 11.02
CA GLY A 162 -6.06 0.37 11.83
C GLY A 162 -7.23 -0.03 10.93
N ARG A 163 -7.07 -1.01 10.07
CA ARG A 163 -8.13 -1.55 9.20
C ARG A 163 -7.97 -3.07 9.11
N LYS A 164 -7.61 -3.68 10.24
CA LYS A 164 -7.18 -5.09 10.34
C LYS A 164 -8.22 -6.09 9.82
N ALA A 165 -9.50 -5.72 9.80
CA ALA A 165 -10.58 -6.54 9.24
C ALA A 165 -10.41 -6.80 7.73
N PHE A 166 -9.69 -5.95 7.01
CA PHE A 166 -9.42 -6.14 5.59
C PHE A 166 -8.26 -7.10 5.31
N VAL A 167 -7.41 -7.39 6.29
CA VAL A 167 -6.25 -8.28 6.11
C VAL A 167 -6.68 -9.72 5.77
N PRO A 168 -7.60 -10.37 6.51
CA PRO A 168 -8.05 -11.72 6.14
C PRO A 168 -8.72 -11.76 4.77
N VAL A 169 -9.53 -10.73 4.43
CA VAL A 169 -10.18 -10.64 3.11
C VAL A 169 -9.15 -10.53 2.00
N LEU A 170 -8.11 -9.71 2.19
CA LEU A 170 -7.01 -9.57 1.25
C LEU A 170 -6.26 -10.89 1.06
N GLU A 171 -5.89 -11.57 2.15
CA GLU A 171 -5.09 -12.80 2.11
C GLU A 171 -5.87 -13.93 1.41
N GLU A 172 -7.12 -14.16 1.79
CA GLU A 172 -7.99 -15.16 1.14
C GLU A 172 -8.23 -14.82 -0.34
N HIS A 173 -8.53 -13.54 -0.64
CA HIS A 173 -8.81 -13.13 -2.01
C HIS A 173 -7.59 -13.24 -2.92
N THR A 174 -6.40 -12.88 -2.43
CA THR A 174 -5.17 -12.96 -3.23
C THR A 174 -4.76 -14.41 -3.50
N GLN A 175 -5.00 -15.33 -2.56
CA GLN A 175 -4.85 -16.77 -2.79
C GLN A 175 -5.87 -17.30 -3.81
N TRP A 176 -7.14 -16.97 -3.64
CA TRP A 176 -8.22 -17.39 -4.54
C TRP A 176 -8.04 -16.83 -5.97
N ARG A 177 -7.57 -15.60 -6.12
CA ARG A 177 -7.32 -14.99 -7.45
C ARG A 177 -6.30 -15.78 -8.26
N VAL A 178 -5.27 -16.34 -7.62
CA VAL A 178 -4.25 -17.14 -8.32
C VAL A 178 -4.85 -18.40 -8.94
N SER A 179 -5.82 -19.05 -8.27
CA SER A 179 -6.48 -20.25 -8.80
C SER A 179 -7.55 -19.96 -9.86
N GLN A 180 -8.09 -18.75 -9.93
CA GLN A 180 -9.24 -18.42 -10.77
C GLN A 180 -8.93 -17.60 -12.03
N PHE A 181 -7.79 -16.91 -12.07
CA PHE A 181 -7.43 -16.09 -13.22
C PHE A 181 -7.26 -16.91 -14.51
N GLN A 182 -6.90 -18.19 -14.42
CA GLN A 182 -6.86 -19.11 -15.56
C GLN A 182 -8.29 -19.42 -16.07
N GLU A 183 -9.20 -19.81 -15.18
CA GLU A 183 -10.59 -20.15 -15.52
C GLU A 183 -11.41 -18.94 -16.02
N LEU A 184 -11.20 -17.76 -15.44
CA LEU A 184 -11.87 -16.52 -15.85
C LEU A 184 -11.39 -16.01 -17.21
N GLY A 185 -10.12 -16.25 -17.57
CA GLY A 185 -9.59 -15.90 -18.88
C GLY A 185 -10.33 -16.61 -20.01
N GLU A 186 -10.56 -17.91 -19.86
CA GLU A 186 -11.29 -18.73 -20.83
C GLU A 186 -12.74 -18.26 -20.99
N LYS A 187 -13.41 -17.89 -19.89
CA LYS A 187 -14.78 -17.34 -19.90
C LYS A 187 -14.85 -15.93 -20.50
N CYS A 188 -13.83 -15.10 -20.30
CA CYS A 188 -13.78 -13.73 -20.80
C CYS A 188 -13.28 -13.62 -22.26
N ALA A 189 -12.62 -14.66 -22.80
CA ALA A 189 -12.08 -14.66 -24.17
C ALA A 189 -13.16 -14.49 -25.28
N GLY A 190 -14.44 -14.69 -24.96
CA GLY A 190 -15.56 -14.43 -25.86
C GLY A 190 -16.19 -13.03 -25.77
N LEU A 191 -15.75 -12.18 -24.83
CA LEU A 191 -16.30 -10.84 -24.59
C LEU A 191 -15.32 -9.78 -25.09
N ALA A 192 -15.29 -9.56 -26.41
CA ALA A 192 -14.47 -8.51 -27.02
C ALA A 192 -14.81 -7.10 -26.47
N ALA A 193 -13.84 -6.20 -26.55
CA ALA A 193 -13.88 -4.81 -26.08
C ALA A 193 -14.94 -3.97 -26.84
N GLY A 194 -16.19 -4.14 -26.45
CA GLY A 194 -17.35 -3.43 -27.00
C GLY A 194 -18.65 -3.65 -26.23
N CYS A 195 -18.67 -4.54 -25.23
CA CYS A 195 -19.85 -4.80 -24.40
C CYS A 195 -20.03 -3.73 -23.30
N LEU A 196 -20.22 -2.47 -23.72
CA LEU A 196 -20.75 -1.38 -22.89
C LEU A 196 -21.96 -0.71 -23.56
N ALA A 197 -22.57 -1.40 -24.53
CA ALA A 197 -23.92 -1.12 -24.99
C ALA A 197 -24.84 -2.21 -24.46
N LEU A 198 -25.85 -1.78 -23.70
CA LEU A 198 -27.04 -2.53 -23.28
C LEU A 198 -27.37 -3.70 -24.22
N GLN A 199 -27.07 -4.93 -23.81
CA GLN A 199 -27.71 -6.10 -24.39
C GLN A 199 -29.03 -6.35 -23.63
N LYS A 200 -30.02 -5.49 -23.92
CA LYS A 200 -31.43 -5.92 -23.93
C LYS A 200 -31.52 -6.94 -25.07
N ASN A 201 -31.62 -8.22 -24.76
CA ASN A 201 -32.46 -9.13 -25.54
C ASN A 201 -32.77 -10.41 -24.78
N SER A 202 -34.06 -10.72 -24.84
CA SER A 202 -34.80 -11.83 -24.25
C SER A 202 -34.07 -13.17 -24.25
N LEU A 203 -33.95 -13.77 -23.06
CA LEU A 203 -33.85 -15.22 -22.93
C LEU A 203 -35.25 -15.78 -22.69
N SER A 204 -35.78 -16.40 -23.73
CA SER A 204 -36.96 -17.26 -23.70
C SER A 204 -36.79 -18.34 -22.63
N MET A 205 -37.75 -18.38 -21.70
CA MET A 205 -37.81 -19.32 -20.60
C MET A 205 -38.24 -20.71 -21.09
N SER A 206 -37.31 -21.66 -21.10
CA SER A 206 -37.62 -23.08 -20.95
C SER A 206 -36.63 -23.68 -19.97
N ASN A 207 -37.04 -23.77 -18.69
CA ASN A 207 -36.56 -24.68 -17.61
C ASN A 207 -36.74 -24.09 -16.18
N ALA A 208 -37.80 -23.33 -15.93
CA ALA A 208 -38.05 -22.64 -14.66
C ALA A 208 -38.57 -23.53 -13.50
N LYS A 209 -38.67 -24.86 -13.66
CA LYS A 209 -39.25 -25.73 -12.62
C LYS A 209 -38.23 -26.49 -11.75
N VAL A 210 -36.96 -26.54 -12.13
CA VAL A 210 -35.95 -27.32 -11.39
C VAL A 210 -35.10 -26.45 -10.45
N PHE A 211 -35.09 -25.13 -10.62
CA PHE A 211 -34.20 -24.23 -9.85
C PHE A 211 -34.81 -23.66 -8.55
N ALA A 212 -36.12 -23.84 -8.32
CA ALA A 212 -36.84 -23.12 -7.25
C ALA A 212 -36.73 -23.77 -5.85
N SER A 213 -36.37 -25.05 -5.73
CA SER A 213 -36.36 -25.74 -4.43
C SER A 213 -35.02 -25.68 -3.69
N THR A 214 -33.91 -25.42 -4.38
CA THR A 214 -32.56 -25.41 -3.80
C THR A 214 -32.09 -24.03 -3.30
N LEU A 215 -32.71 -22.94 -3.77
CA LEU A 215 -32.32 -21.56 -3.41
C LEU A 215 -32.94 -21.06 -2.10
N GLY A 216 -34.05 -21.63 -1.64
CA GLY A 216 -34.75 -21.18 -0.44
C GLY A 216 -33.95 -21.41 0.86
N THR A 217 -33.23 -22.53 0.97
CA THR A 217 -32.46 -22.89 2.17
C THR A 217 -31.08 -22.22 2.21
N VAL A 218 -30.45 -22.03 1.05
CA VAL A 218 -29.16 -21.32 0.93
C VAL A 218 -29.32 -19.81 1.21
N SER A 219 -30.44 -19.20 0.79
CA SER A 219 -30.70 -17.77 0.99
C SER A 219 -30.90 -17.38 2.47
N VAL A 220 -31.49 -18.27 3.28
CA VAL A 220 -31.67 -18.05 4.73
C VAL A 220 -30.36 -18.21 5.50
N LEU A 221 -29.52 -19.18 5.11
CA LEU A 221 -28.20 -19.39 5.74
C LEU A 221 -27.21 -18.28 5.39
N ILE A 222 -27.21 -17.82 4.14
CA ILE A 222 -26.39 -16.66 3.73
C ILE A 222 -26.92 -15.38 4.39
N GLY A 223 -28.24 -15.15 4.40
CA GLY A 223 -28.84 -13.99 5.06
C GLY A 223 -28.57 -13.93 6.57
N GLY A 224 -28.66 -15.06 7.27
CA GLY A 224 -28.31 -15.18 8.68
C GLY A 224 -26.82 -14.95 8.95
N MET A 225 -25.93 -15.40 8.05
CA MET A 225 -24.48 -15.16 8.14
C MET A 225 -24.14 -13.69 7.88
N TYR A 226 -24.83 -13.00 6.97
CA TYR A 226 -24.68 -11.57 6.72
C TYR A 226 -25.23 -10.72 7.87
N ILE A 227 -26.38 -11.04 8.45
CA ILE A 227 -26.96 -10.33 9.60
C ILE A 227 -26.12 -10.56 10.86
N GLY A 228 -25.59 -11.77 11.06
CA GLY A 228 -24.64 -12.09 12.13
C GLY A 228 -23.33 -11.31 12.01
N ASN A 229 -22.75 -11.25 10.80
CA ASN A 229 -21.54 -10.46 10.54
C ASN A 229 -21.80 -8.95 10.62
N TYR A 230 -22.95 -8.44 10.18
CA TYR A 230 -23.31 -7.02 10.33
C TYR A 230 -23.61 -6.65 11.78
N GLY A 231 -24.26 -7.51 12.56
CA GLY A 231 -24.48 -7.32 13.99
C GLY A 231 -23.18 -7.38 14.81
N PHE A 232 -22.22 -8.21 14.38
CA PHE A 232 -20.88 -8.30 14.97
C PHE A 232 -19.97 -7.14 14.52
N ALA A 233 -20.08 -6.68 13.27
CA ALA A 233 -19.38 -5.51 12.75
C ALA A 233 -19.92 -4.20 13.34
N ALA A 234 -21.24 -4.09 13.57
CA ALA A 234 -21.88 -2.95 14.24
C ALA A 234 -21.51 -2.84 15.72
N ARG A 235 -21.02 -3.92 16.35
CA ARG A 235 -20.48 -3.95 17.72
C ARG A 235 -18.99 -3.62 17.80
N LYS A 236 -18.24 -3.59 16.68
CA LYS A 236 -16.90 -3.00 16.69
C LYS A 236 -17.05 -1.49 16.71
N LYS A 237 -16.33 -0.85 17.65
CA LYS A 237 -16.14 0.62 17.68
C LYS A 237 -15.98 1.11 16.24
N ARG A 238 -16.80 2.08 15.82
CA ARG A 238 -16.55 2.84 14.58
C ARG A 238 -15.06 3.15 14.57
N TYR A 239 -14.36 2.84 13.47
CA TYR A 239 -13.03 3.37 13.26
C TYR A 239 -13.20 4.89 13.27
N LYS A 240 -12.82 5.50 14.40
CA LYS A 240 -12.55 6.92 14.40
C LYS A 240 -11.36 7.09 13.46
N ASP A 241 -11.38 8.11 12.62
CA ASP A 241 -10.14 8.68 12.09
C ASP A 241 -9.29 8.96 13.34
N GLU A 242 -8.41 8.02 13.72
CA GLU A 242 -7.45 8.28 14.78
C GLU A 242 -6.40 9.19 14.16
N ASP A 243 -6.07 10.27 14.87
CA ASP A 243 -4.93 11.11 14.54
C ASP A 243 -3.69 10.24 14.33
N LEU A 244 -2.82 10.70 13.43
CA LEU A 244 -1.58 10.02 13.14
C LEU A 244 -0.80 9.77 14.43
N PRO A 245 -0.11 8.62 14.54
CA PRO A 245 0.55 8.26 15.76
C PRO A 245 1.63 9.31 16.08
N THR A 246 1.47 9.99 17.22
CA THR A 246 2.51 10.88 17.75
C THR A 246 3.86 10.15 17.82
N GLU A 247 4.97 10.90 17.80
CA GLU A 247 6.33 10.32 17.94
C GLU A 247 6.48 9.42 19.17
N ARG A 248 5.80 9.79 20.26
CA ARG A 248 5.76 8.98 21.48
C ARG A 248 5.06 7.63 21.25
N LYS A 249 3.97 7.61 20.47
CA LYS A 249 3.25 6.39 20.09
C LYS A 249 4.10 5.55 19.14
N ARG A 250 4.75 6.14 18.13
CA ARG A 250 5.68 5.43 17.22
C ARG A 250 6.80 4.74 17.99
N ARG A 251 7.50 5.49 18.85
CA ARG A 251 8.60 4.96 19.67
C ARG A 251 8.17 3.78 20.54
N ARG A 252 7.01 3.89 21.17
CA ARG A 252 6.44 2.81 22.00
C ARG A 252 6.20 1.54 21.18
N ILE A 253 5.65 1.67 19.97
CA ILE A 253 5.42 0.53 19.07
C ILE A 253 6.75 -0.15 18.75
N PHE A 254 7.78 0.61 18.38
CA PHE A 254 9.11 0.05 18.09
C PHE A 254 9.76 -0.57 19.32
N ASP A 255 9.63 0.04 20.49
CA ASP A 255 10.12 -0.51 21.76
C ASP A 255 9.47 -1.87 22.09
N GLU A 256 8.16 -2.00 21.87
CA GLU A 256 7.40 -3.23 22.14
C GLU A 256 7.76 -4.36 21.18
N ILE A 257 8.07 -4.05 19.92
CA ILE A 257 8.34 -5.08 18.91
C ILE A 257 9.82 -5.43 18.76
N ALA A 258 10.76 -4.64 19.30
CA ALA A 258 12.20 -4.75 19.07
C ALA A 258 12.75 -6.18 19.17
N ALA A 259 12.46 -6.89 20.27
CA ALA A 259 12.93 -8.25 20.49
C ALA A 259 12.39 -9.28 19.47
N SER A 260 11.17 -9.03 18.95
CA SER A 260 10.50 -9.90 17.97
C SER A 260 10.68 -9.44 16.52
N TRP A 261 11.24 -8.24 16.31
CA TRP A 261 11.33 -7.59 15.01
C TRP A 261 12.03 -8.48 14.00
N ASP A 262 13.14 -9.06 14.45
CA ASP A 262 13.99 -9.88 13.63
C ASP A 262 13.29 -11.12 13.05
N TYR A 263 12.42 -11.74 13.83
CA TYR A 263 11.61 -12.87 13.40
C TYR A 263 10.49 -12.42 12.45
N LYS A 264 9.79 -11.34 12.81
CA LYS A 264 8.65 -10.82 12.05
C LYS A 264 9.03 -10.45 10.62
N VAL A 265 10.17 -9.78 10.44
CA VAL A 265 10.60 -9.33 9.11
C VAL A 265 11.40 -10.39 8.35
N ARG A 266 11.80 -11.51 8.98
CA ARG A 266 12.67 -12.52 8.36
C ARG A 266 12.05 -13.16 7.12
N LEU A 267 10.75 -13.48 7.18
CA LEU A 267 10.05 -14.09 6.05
C LEU A 267 9.88 -13.09 4.90
N ASP A 268 9.49 -11.85 5.22
CA ASP A 268 9.35 -10.78 4.25
C ASP A 268 10.72 -10.49 3.57
N GLU A 269 11.80 -10.38 4.34
CA GLU A 269 13.16 -10.19 3.81
C GLU A 269 13.65 -11.33 2.92
N TYR A 270 13.35 -12.57 3.30
CA TYR A 270 13.70 -13.75 2.50
C TYR A 270 12.94 -13.77 1.17
N LEU A 271 11.62 -13.53 1.21
CA LEU A 271 10.77 -13.53 0.02
C LEU A 271 11.16 -12.42 -0.97
N MET A 272 11.69 -11.31 -0.47
CA MET A 272 12.10 -10.15 -1.27
C MET A 272 13.58 -10.17 -1.67
N GLY A 273 14.34 -11.22 -1.29
CA GLY A 273 15.77 -11.28 -1.58
C GLY A 273 16.58 -10.14 -0.94
N ILE A 274 16.04 -9.50 0.10
CA ILE A 274 16.63 -8.32 0.76
C ILE A 274 18.03 -8.61 1.27
N THR A 275 18.26 -9.80 1.82
CA THR A 275 19.56 -10.23 2.30
C THR A 275 20.62 -10.20 1.19
N ARG A 276 20.23 -10.53 -0.05
CA ARG A 276 21.13 -10.47 -1.21
C ARG A 276 21.48 -9.02 -1.55
N TRP A 277 20.48 -8.14 -1.58
CA TRP A 277 20.68 -6.72 -1.82
C TRP A 277 21.53 -6.06 -0.75
N ARG A 278 21.28 -6.33 0.54
CA ARG A 278 22.12 -5.87 1.65
C ARG A 278 23.58 -6.24 1.48
N ARG A 279 23.85 -7.51 1.14
CA ARG A 279 25.21 -7.97 0.91
C ARG A 279 25.89 -7.22 -0.24
N GLN A 280 25.15 -6.83 -1.28
CA GLN A 280 25.71 -6.12 -2.42
C GLN A 280 25.89 -4.62 -2.14
N LEU A 281 24.90 -3.98 -1.52
CA LEU A 281 24.87 -2.53 -1.31
C LEU A 281 25.72 -2.09 -0.12
N ILE A 282 25.64 -2.79 1.02
CA ILE A 282 26.44 -2.46 2.22
C ILE A 282 27.92 -2.73 1.98
N ALA A 283 28.26 -3.73 1.15
CA ALA A 283 29.65 -4.06 0.86
C ALA A 283 30.40 -2.93 0.14
N ASN A 284 29.71 -1.96 -0.46
CA ASN A 284 30.33 -0.79 -1.09
C ASN A 284 30.54 0.37 -0.11
N ALA A 285 30.07 0.28 1.13
CA ALA A 285 30.27 1.34 2.12
C ALA A 285 31.76 1.49 2.46
N GLU A 286 32.20 2.74 2.57
CA GLU A 286 33.59 3.09 2.85
C GLU A 286 33.70 4.32 3.75
N GLY A 287 34.87 4.47 4.38
CA GLY A 287 35.17 5.59 5.27
C GLY A 287 34.35 5.57 6.56
N ASP A 288 34.02 6.76 7.07
CA ASP A 288 33.15 6.95 8.22
C ASP A 288 31.68 6.86 7.80
N VAL A 289 31.00 5.83 8.31
CA VAL A 289 29.62 5.50 7.90
C VAL A 289 28.62 5.96 8.94
N LEU A 290 27.57 6.68 8.52
CA LEU A 290 26.37 6.93 9.33
C LEU A 290 25.24 5.98 8.93
N GLU A 291 24.78 5.12 9.83
CA GLU A 291 23.59 4.30 9.64
C GLU A 291 22.36 4.89 10.36
N VAL A 292 21.45 5.46 9.58
CA VAL A 292 20.18 6.04 10.04
C VAL A 292 19.10 4.96 10.12
N ALA A 293 18.36 4.95 11.24
CA ALA A 293 17.34 3.95 11.57
C ALA A 293 17.90 2.53 11.58
N VAL A 294 19.00 2.34 12.32
CA VAL A 294 19.71 1.06 12.41
C VAL A 294 18.80 -0.09 12.88
N GLY A 295 17.77 0.23 13.66
CA GLY A 295 16.87 -0.75 14.25
C GLY A 295 17.66 -1.75 15.08
N THR A 296 17.47 -3.03 14.79
CA THR A 296 18.15 -4.15 15.47
C THR A 296 19.53 -4.53 14.91
N GLY A 297 20.19 -3.66 14.14
CA GLY A 297 21.56 -3.90 13.64
C GLY A 297 21.65 -4.93 12.51
N ARG A 298 20.67 -4.97 11.61
CA ARG A 298 20.57 -6.03 10.57
C ARG A 298 21.62 -5.96 9.47
N ASN A 299 22.29 -4.83 9.33
CA ASN A 299 23.31 -4.62 8.30
C ASN A 299 24.73 -4.97 8.76
N PHE A 300 24.94 -5.17 10.07
CA PHE A 300 26.27 -5.27 10.69
C PHE A 300 27.16 -6.32 10.03
N GLN A 301 26.61 -7.50 9.73
CA GLN A 301 27.34 -8.62 9.11
C GLN A 301 27.76 -8.38 7.64
N PHE A 302 27.35 -7.28 7.01
CA PHE A 302 27.61 -7.02 5.58
C PHE A 302 28.63 -5.91 5.36
N TYR A 303 29.03 -5.17 6.40
CA TYR A 303 30.07 -4.15 6.27
C TYR A 303 31.43 -4.78 5.98
N ASN A 304 32.18 -4.16 5.08
CA ASN A 304 33.52 -4.61 4.73
C ASN A 304 34.55 -3.88 5.59
N ALA A 305 35.13 -4.59 6.56
CA ALA A 305 36.13 -4.04 7.48
C ALA A 305 37.42 -3.51 6.81
N LYS A 306 37.64 -3.80 5.52
CA LYS A 306 38.76 -3.24 4.76
C LYS A 306 38.48 -1.84 4.21
N GLN A 307 37.22 -1.45 4.07
CA GLN A 307 36.79 -0.19 3.45
C GLN A 307 36.19 0.77 4.48
N VAL A 308 35.51 0.24 5.50
CA VAL A 308 34.83 1.03 6.53
C VAL A 308 35.78 1.34 7.69
N ALA A 309 35.94 2.64 8.00
CA ALA A 309 36.75 3.14 9.09
C ALA A 309 35.99 3.13 10.43
N SER A 310 34.72 3.55 10.43
CA SER A 310 33.83 3.48 11.58
C SER A 310 32.36 3.43 11.16
N VAL A 311 31.49 2.95 12.04
CA VAL A 311 30.03 3.01 11.87
C VAL A 311 29.42 3.74 13.05
N THR A 312 28.78 4.87 12.79
CA THR A 312 27.87 5.54 13.74
C THR A 312 26.44 5.15 13.39
N ALA A 313 25.73 4.47 14.28
CA ALA A 313 24.40 3.96 14.01
C ALA A 313 23.37 4.57 14.98
N ILE A 314 22.30 5.13 14.42
CA ILE A 314 21.29 5.89 15.17
C ILE A 314 19.91 5.26 15.09
N ASP A 315 19.19 5.28 16.21
CA ASP A 315 17.76 4.93 16.27
C ASP A 315 17.06 5.67 17.41
N PHE A 316 15.80 6.04 17.22
CA PHE A 316 15.03 6.76 18.24
C PHE A 316 14.42 5.81 19.28
N SER A 317 14.35 4.51 18.99
CA SER A 317 13.96 3.44 19.92
C SER A 317 15.19 2.89 20.65
N ARG A 318 15.17 3.01 21.98
CA ARG A 318 16.26 2.50 22.82
C ARG A 318 16.32 0.98 22.82
N ARG A 319 15.17 0.31 22.75
CA ARG A 319 15.08 -1.17 22.69
C ARG A 319 15.61 -1.74 21.38
N MET A 320 15.45 -1.01 20.27
CA MET A 320 16.07 -1.36 19.00
C MET A 320 17.60 -1.33 19.11
N LEU A 321 18.16 -0.26 19.69
CA LEU A 321 19.60 -0.14 19.94
C LEU A 321 20.14 -1.20 20.90
N GLU A 322 19.42 -1.54 21.97
CA GLU A 322 19.79 -2.66 22.86
C GLU A 322 19.92 -3.98 22.07
N THR A 323 19.02 -4.20 21.10
CA THR A 323 19.08 -5.38 20.24
C THR A 323 20.25 -5.30 19.25
N ALA A 324 20.51 -4.13 18.68
CA ALA A 324 21.68 -3.91 17.83
C ALA A 324 22.99 -4.14 18.58
N GLU A 325 23.11 -3.61 19.80
CA GLU A 325 24.28 -3.77 20.68
C GLU A 325 24.62 -5.25 20.91
N SER A 326 23.60 -6.10 21.13
CA SER A 326 23.80 -7.56 21.27
C SER A 326 24.45 -8.24 20.06
N LYS A 327 24.43 -7.56 18.90
CA LYS A 327 25.00 -8.02 17.62
C LYS A 327 26.28 -7.28 17.23
N ARG A 328 26.86 -6.47 18.14
CA ARG A 328 28.12 -5.73 17.90
C ARG A 328 29.21 -6.61 17.30
N HIS A 329 29.35 -7.84 17.78
CA HIS A 329 30.32 -8.81 17.27
C HIS A 329 30.23 -9.09 15.75
N LEU A 330 29.10 -8.78 15.10
CA LEU A 330 28.94 -8.94 13.66
C LEU A 330 29.64 -7.86 12.82
N VAL A 331 30.03 -6.74 13.44
CA VAL A 331 30.71 -5.63 12.75
C VAL A 331 32.20 -5.52 13.13
N ASP A 332 32.68 -6.36 14.06
CA ASP A 332 34.09 -6.41 14.43
C ASP A 332 34.99 -6.69 13.20
N PRO A 333 36.16 -6.05 13.08
CA PRO A 333 36.80 -5.14 14.04
C PRO A 333 36.41 -3.65 13.88
N ILE A 334 35.39 -3.32 13.09
CA ILE A 334 35.02 -1.93 12.79
C ILE A 334 34.49 -1.25 14.08
N PRO A 335 35.01 -0.06 14.46
CA PRO A 335 34.46 0.74 15.54
C PRO A 335 32.97 1.06 15.31
N LEU A 336 32.11 0.69 16.27
CA LEU A 336 30.67 0.93 16.22
C LEU A 336 30.22 1.87 17.34
N HIS A 337 29.60 2.99 16.98
CA HIS A 337 29.02 3.98 17.89
C HIS A 337 27.49 3.94 17.80
N LEU A 338 26.81 3.43 18.82
CA LEU A 338 25.35 3.45 18.88
C LEU A 338 24.85 4.71 19.59
N LYS A 339 23.87 5.40 18.99
CA LYS A 339 23.33 6.62 19.56
C LYS A 339 21.81 6.70 19.42
N SER A 340 21.16 7.14 20.48
CA SER A 340 19.72 7.36 20.45
C SER A 340 19.41 8.75 19.91
N GLY A 341 18.65 8.82 18.82
CA GLY A 341 18.33 10.08 18.15
C GLY A 341 17.18 9.93 17.17
N ASN A 342 16.40 10.99 16.99
CA ASN A 342 15.38 11.06 15.94
C ASN A 342 16.02 11.69 14.69
N CYS A 343 15.99 10.95 13.58
CA CYS A 343 16.60 11.36 12.32
C CYS A 343 15.99 12.65 11.75
N SER A 344 14.70 12.92 12.01
CA SER A 344 14.02 14.16 11.60
C SER A 344 14.46 15.40 12.40
N SER A 345 15.33 15.25 13.41
CA SER A 345 15.76 16.34 14.29
C SER A 345 17.22 16.21 14.71
N MET A 346 18.07 15.78 13.79
CA MET A 346 19.48 15.51 14.07
C MET A 346 20.32 16.77 13.86
N LYS A 347 20.85 17.34 14.96
CA LYS A 347 21.67 18.58 14.96
C LYS A 347 23.09 18.38 15.47
N GLU A 348 23.45 17.14 15.72
CA GLU A 348 24.60 16.73 16.54
C GLU A 348 25.81 16.32 15.72
N PHE A 349 25.64 16.19 14.40
CA PHE A 349 26.71 15.90 13.47
C PHE A 349 26.92 17.11 12.56
N PRO A 350 28.17 17.56 12.35
CA PRO A 350 28.47 18.55 11.33
C PRO A 350 28.12 18.04 9.93
N ASP A 351 27.87 18.97 9.01
CA ASP A 351 27.73 18.63 7.60
C ASP A 351 29.02 17.98 7.08
N LYS A 352 28.88 16.99 6.18
CA LYS A 352 30.00 16.22 5.60
C LYS A 352 30.86 15.47 6.65
N ALA A 353 30.31 15.18 7.83
CA ALA A 353 31.01 14.41 8.87
C ALA A 353 31.16 12.90 8.57
N PHE A 354 30.55 12.42 7.48
CA PHE A 354 30.53 11.01 7.11
C PHE A 354 30.77 10.87 5.61
N ASP A 355 31.57 9.88 5.21
CA ASP A 355 31.88 9.57 3.81
C ASP A 355 30.73 8.79 3.16
N THR A 356 30.04 7.95 3.95
CA THR A 356 28.89 7.17 3.51
C THR A 356 27.71 7.35 4.46
N VAL A 357 26.53 7.62 3.92
CA VAL A 357 25.28 7.60 4.69
C VAL A 357 24.42 6.42 4.24
N GLN A 358 24.16 5.51 5.17
CA GLN A 358 23.26 4.38 5.03
C GLN A 358 21.93 4.72 5.70
N ARG A 359 20.83 4.55 5.00
CA ARG A 359 19.49 4.58 5.61
C ARG A 359 18.82 3.25 5.36
N LYS A 360 18.36 2.62 6.44
CA LYS A 360 17.60 1.38 6.36
C LYS A 360 16.12 1.71 6.24
N HIS A 361 15.49 1.17 5.20
CA HIS A 361 14.10 1.42 4.94
C HIS A 361 13.31 0.13 4.74
N PHE A 362 12.62 -0.34 5.79
CA PHE A 362 11.69 -1.48 5.75
C PHE A 362 12.10 -2.66 4.85
N GLY A 363 13.37 -3.06 4.92
CA GLY A 363 13.91 -4.16 4.13
C GLY A 363 14.77 -3.75 2.93
N ALA A 364 14.66 -2.56 2.37
CA ALA A 364 15.68 -2.05 1.46
C ALA A 364 16.80 -1.36 2.25
N THR A 365 18.03 -1.50 1.77
CA THR A 365 19.18 -0.72 2.22
C THR A 365 19.49 0.31 1.14
N TYR A 366 19.63 1.57 1.52
CA TYR A 366 20.05 2.63 0.60
C TYR A 366 21.51 3.00 0.81
N TYR A 367 22.22 3.17 -0.28
CA TYR A 367 23.62 3.58 -0.37
C TYR A 367 23.68 5.02 -0.91
N ILE A 368 24.16 5.97 -0.11
CA ILE A 368 24.47 7.34 -0.56
C ILE A 368 25.96 7.59 -0.26
N VAL A 369 26.77 7.76 -1.31
CA VAL A 369 28.15 8.26 -1.19
C VAL A 369 28.08 9.77 -1.17
N CYS A 370 28.69 10.38 -0.16
CA CYS A 370 28.88 11.82 -0.17
C CYS A 370 30.07 12.15 -1.10
N GLU A 371 29.84 12.28 -2.40
CA GLU A 371 30.88 12.80 -3.29
C GLU A 371 31.16 14.28 -2.95
N ALA A 372 32.43 14.61 -2.73
CA ALA A 372 32.87 15.99 -2.68
C ALA A 372 32.75 16.58 -4.09
N HIS A 373 31.85 17.55 -4.29
CA HIS A 373 31.92 18.41 -5.47
C HIS A 373 33.32 19.03 -5.55
N PRO A 374 34.06 18.90 -6.67
CA PRO A 374 35.28 19.65 -6.85
C PRO A 374 34.92 21.14 -6.86
N GLU A 375 35.61 21.92 -6.02
CA GLU A 375 35.52 23.37 -6.02
C GLU A 375 35.86 23.87 -7.44
N SER A 376 34.86 24.38 -8.16
CA SER A 376 35.09 25.10 -9.40
C SER A 376 35.49 26.53 -9.03
N GLU A 377 36.80 26.79 -9.07
CA GLU A 377 37.32 28.14 -9.27
C GLU A 377 36.78 28.71 -10.61
N ASP A 378 36.40 29.98 -10.57
CA ASP A 378 36.18 30.91 -11.68
C ASP A 378 35.01 30.67 -12.67
N SER A 379 33.93 31.42 -12.50
CA SER A 379 33.58 32.49 -13.46
C SER A 379 32.38 33.32 -12.98
N GLU A 380 32.63 34.62 -12.86
CA GLU A 380 31.64 35.68 -12.74
C GLU A 380 30.70 35.70 -13.95
N GLY A 381 29.41 35.96 -13.69
CA GLY A 381 28.56 36.74 -14.59
C GLY A 381 27.67 35.99 -15.57
N ALA A 382 26.46 35.63 -15.14
CA ALA A 382 25.24 35.80 -15.93
C ALA A 382 24.00 35.62 -15.04
N ALA A 383 23.30 36.71 -14.78
CA ALA A 383 21.92 36.68 -14.34
C ALA A 383 21.04 36.17 -15.49
N ASP A 384 20.28 35.10 -15.27
CA ASP A 384 18.81 35.11 -15.26
C ASP A 384 18.22 33.70 -15.33
N THR A 385 17.17 33.52 -14.52
CA THR A 385 16.06 32.56 -14.62
C THR A 385 16.19 31.12 -14.06
N VAL A 386 15.18 30.82 -13.22
CA VAL A 386 14.44 29.56 -13.01
C VAL A 386 14.74 28.75 -11.73
N GLU A 387 13.65 28.54 -10.99
CA GLU A 387 13.30 27.48 -10.02
C GLU A 387 13.98 27.44 -8.64
N GLU A 388 13.30 28.05 -7.67
CA GLU A 388 13.38 27.70 -6.26
C GLU A 388 12.72 26.33 -6.00
N ASP A 389 13.47 25.24 -6.18
CA ASP A 389 13.18 23.98 -5.51
C ASP A 389 13.97 23.93 -4.19
N ARG A 390 13.32 24.35 -3.11
CA ARG A 390 13.78 24.13 -1.74
C ARG A 390 13.31 22.76 -1.26
N VAL A 391 14.17 21.76 -1.39
CA VAL A 391 14.15 20.58 -0.51
C VAL A 391 15.37 20.69 0.39
N ALA A 392 15.14 21.06 1.65
CA ALA A 392 16.14 21.06 2.71
C ALA A 392 15.63 20.22 3.88
N ALA A 393 16.48 19.24 4.24
CA ALA A 393 16.52 18.40 5.44
C ALA A 393 15.44 17.32 5.63
#